data_AF-A0A8J7E2P6-F1
#
_entry.id   AF-A0A8J7E2P6-F1
#
_cell.length_a   1.000
_cell.length_b   1.000
_cell.length_c   1.000
_cell.angle_alpha   90.00
_cell.angle_beta   90.00
_cell.angle_gamma   90.00
#
_symmetry.space_group_name_H-M   'P 1'
#
loop_
_entity.id
_entity.type
_entity.pdbx_description
1 polymer ?
#
loop_
_entity_poly.entity_id
_entity_poly.type
_entity_poly.pdbx_seq_one_letter_code
_entity_poly.pdbx_strand_id
1 'polypeptide(L)'
;MSTKQQAIEYAKKFNWTGADAQRAFSNLNLKDASEQDLLVALVNFAGSELAERQRLQAAQKGQVTKKKNQLKQNELDFATKVSEYEDTLKQERSLFVNIIAKVYKFAQPFGLKDPWIETLLTQYSEYQDAA
;
A
#
# COMPACT_ATOMS: atom_id res chain seq x y z
N MET A 1 -17.80 38.63 -24.93
CA MET A 1 -17.12 38.16 -23.71
C MET A 1 -17.62 36.78 -23.36
N SER A 2 -16.74 35.77 -23.29
CA SER A 2 -17.14 34.41 -22.91
C SER A 2 -16.73 34.12 -21.45
N THR A 3 -17.68 33.67 -20.64
CA THR A 3 -17.38 33.21 -19.28
C THR A 3 -16.77 31.79 -19.32
N LYS A 4 -16.05 31.40 -18.26
CA LYS A 4 -15.50 30.03 -18.13
C LYS A 4 -16.53 28.94 -18.38
N GLN A 5 -17.75 29.14 -17.86
CA GLN A 5 -18.83 28.18 -18.01
C GLN A 5 -19.34 28.12 -19.46
N GLN A 6 -19.49 29.27 -20.12
CA GLN A 6 -19.88 29.32 -21.54
C GLN A 6 -18.84 28.68 -22.46
N ALA A 7 -17.55 28.90 -22.21
CA ALA A 7 -16.47 28.26 -22.96
C ALA A 7 -16.48 26.73 -22.78
N ILE A 8 -16.73 26.23 -21.57
CA ILE A 8 -16.85 24.78 -21.30
C ILE A 8 -18.10 24.20 -21.98
N GLU A 9 -19.24 24.87 -21.91
CA GLU A 9 -20.46 24.44 -22.61
C GLU A 9 -20.28 24.44 -24.14
N TYR A 10 -19.54 25.40 -24.68
CA TYR A 10 -19.15 25.39 -26.09
C TYR A 10 -18.34 24.14 -26.45
N ALA A 11 -17.31 23.81 -25.66
CA ALA A 11 -16.49 22.62 -25.89
C ALA A 11 -17.30 21.31 -25.80
N LYS A 12 -18.27 21.23 -24.88
CA LYS A 12 -19.16 20.06 -24.75
C LYS A 12 -19.99 19.79 -26.01
N LYS A 13 -20.33 20.81 -26.81
CA LYS A 13 -21.00 20.61 -28.12
C LYS A 13 -20.17 19.75 -29.07
N PHE A 14 -18.85 19.71 -28.88
CA PHE A 14 -17.91 18.90 -29.65
C PHE A 14 -17.46 17.64 -28.89
N ASN A 15 -18.23 17.19 -27.90
CA ASN A 15 -17.96 16.00 -27.07
C ASN A 15 -16.70 16.06 -26.19
N TRP A 16 -16.22 17.27 -25.88
CA TRP A 16 -15.12 17.42 -24.92
C TRP A 16 -15.59 17.25 -23.49
N THR A 17 -14.76 16.61 -22.66
CA THR A 17 -14.98 16.62 -21.21
C THR A 17 -14.72 18.02 -20.64
N GLY A 18 -15.42 18.39 -19.57
CA GLY A 18 -15.21 19.70 -18.95
C GLY A 18 -13.78 19.91 -18.45
N ALA A 19 -13.13 18.83 -17.99
CA ALA A 19 -11.75 18.89 -17.52
C ALA A 19 -10.75 19.11 -18.67
N ASP A 20 -10.96 18.47 -19.82
CA ASP A 20 -10.08 18.63 -20.97
C ASP A 20 -10.30 19.99 -21.65
N ALA A 21 -11.55 20.46 -21.72
CA ALA A 21 -11.86 21.82 -22.14
C ALA A 21 -11.18 22.87 -21.25
N GLN A 22 -11.25 22.71 -19.92
CA GLN A 22 -10.60 23.62 -18.98
C GLN A 22 -9.07 23.64 -19.17
N ARG A 23 -8.46 22.50 -19.50
CA ARG A 23 -7.03 22.40 -19.79
C ARG A 23 -6.67 23.06 -21.12
N ALA A 24 -7.44 22.81 -22.18
CA ALA A 24 -7.26 23.42 -23.48
C ALA A 24 -7.32 24.96 -23.40
N PHE A 25 -8.19 25.50 -22.55
CA PHE A 25 -8.35 26.95 -22.36
C PHE A 25 -7.43 27.55 -21.28
N SER A 26 -6.51 26.78 -20.69
CA SER A 26 -5.70 27.22 -19.55
C SER A 26 -4.86 28.48 -19.81
N ASN A 27 -4.41 28.66 -21.06
CA ASN A 27 -3.58 29.79 -21.48
C ASN A 27 -4.36 30.87 -22.25
N LEU A 28 -5.69 30.74 -22.37
CA LEU A 28 -6.52 31.65 -23.16
C LEU A 28 -7.20 32.70 -22.27
N ASN A 29 -7.14 33.97 -22.66
CA ASN A 29 -7.92 35.03 -22.01
C ASN A 29 -9.40 34.95 -22.47
N LEU A 30 -10.19 34.17 -21.72
CA LEU A 30 -11.60 33.89 -22.06
C LEU A 30 -12.49 35.13 -22.13
N LYS A 31 -12.14 36.23 -21.45
CA LYS A 31 -12.95 37.45 -21.46
C LYS A 31 -13.03 38.06 -22.85
N ASP A 32 -11.94 37.99 -23.61
CA ASP A 32 -11.82 38.59 -24.94
C ASP A 32 -11.81 37.57 -26.07
N ALA A 33 -11.85 36.26 -25.73
CA ALA A 33 -11.81 35.17 -26.69
C ALA A 33 -13.11 35.10 -27.52
N SER A 34 -12.94 34.95 -28.84
CA SER A 34 -13.99 34.57 -29.78
C SER A 34 -14.24 33.06 -29.78
N GLU A 35 -15.34 32.61 -30.37
CA GLU A 35 -15.58 31.16 -30.56
C GLU A 35 -14.50 30.50 -31.42
N GLN A 36 -13.91 31.24 -32.38
CA GLN A 36 -12.82 30.75 -33.20
C GLN A 36 -11.55 30.51 -32.35
N ASP A 37 -11.25 31.38 -31.39
CA ASP A 37 -10.12 31.20 -30.48
C ASP A 37 -10.31 29.96 -29.59
N LEU A 38 -11.55 29.73 -29.13
CA LEU A 38 -11.90 28.52 -28.38
C LEU A 38 -11.69 27.26 -29.24
N LEU A 39 -12.14 27.28 -30.49
CA LEU A 39 -11.98 26.14 -31.39
C LEU A 39 -10.50 25.84 -31.67
N VAL A 40 -9.70 26.86 -31.94
CA VAL A 40 -8.25 26.72 -32.16
C VAL A 40 -7.56 26.15 -30.92
N ALA A 41 -7.92 26.60 -29.72
CA ALA A 41 -7.38 26.06 -28.48
C ALA A 41 -7.70 24.56 -28.30
N LEU A 42 -8.94 24.15 -28.60
CA LEU A 42 -9.34 22.73 -28.55
C LEU A 42 -8.56 21.89 -29.57
N VAL A 43 -8.42 22.38 -30.80
CA VAL A 43 -7.69 21.66 -31.87
C VAL A 43 -6.21 21.51 -31.52
N ASN A 44 -5.57 22.56 -31.02
CA ASN A 44 -4.17 22.52 -30.60
C ASN A 44 -3.96 21.50 -29.46
N PHE A 45 -4.91 21.43 -28.52
CA PHE A 45 -4.85 20.46 -27.42
C PHE A 45 -5.09 19.01 -27.87
N ALA A 46 -5.96 18.79 -28.87
CA ALA A 46 -6.36 17.45 -29.34
C ALA A 46 -5.24 16.63 -29.98
N GLY A 47 -4.16 17.28 -30.42
CA GLY A 47 -3.04 16.65 -31.10
C GLY A 47 -2.00 16.04 -30.14
N SER A 48 -0.78 16.53 -30.24
CA SER A 48 0.39 16.05 -29.49
C SER A 48 0.20 16.15 -27.98
N GLU A 49 -0.50 17.18 -27.49
CA GLU A 49 -0.69 17.40 -26.06
C GLU A 49 -1.60 16.34 -25.42
N LEU A 50 -2.73 16.01 -26.05
CA LEU A 50 -3.61 14.96 -25.57
C LEU A 50 -2.92 13.59 -25.61
N ALA A 51 -2.22 13.27 -26.69
CA ALA A 51 -1.48 12.02 -26.83
C ALA A 51 -0.40 11.86 -25.75
N GLU A 52 0.39 12.91 -25.50
CA GLU A 52 1.43 12.89 -24.46
C GLU A 52 0.82 12.72 -23.06
N ARG A 53 -0.31 13.37 -22.77
CA ARG A 53 -1.00 13.20 -21.49
C ARG A 53 -1.54 11.79 -21.31
N GLN A 54 -2.14 11.20 -22.33
CA GLN A 54 -2.61 9.81 -22.28
C GLN A 54 -1.45 8.85 -22.00
N ARG A 55 -0.29 9.08 -22.64
CA ARG A 55 0.94 8.33 -22.39
C ARG A 55 1.42 8.46 -20.94
N LEU A 56 1.49 9.69 -20.43
CA LEU A 56 1.90 9.96 -19.04
C LEU A 56 0.93 9.34 -18.03
N GLN A 57 -0.38 9.44 -18.26
CA GLN A 57 -1.39 8.82 -17.41
C GLN A 57 -1.29 7.29 -17.43
N ALA A 58 -1.07 6.68 -18.59
CA ALA A 58 -0.86 5.24 -18.70
C ALA A 58 0.40 4.79 -17.94
N ALA A 59 1.50 5.54 -18.08
CA ALA A 59 2.74 5.30 -17.34
C ALA A 59 2.52 5.40 -15.82
N GLN A 60 1.83 6.45 -15.36
CA GLN A 60 1.50 6.64 -13.94
C GLN A 60 0.63 5.50 -13.41
N LYS A 61 -0.41 5.10 -14.14
CA LYS A 61 -1.24 3.94 -13.80
C LYS A 61 -0.41 2.67 -13.69
N GLY A 62 0.49 2.44 -14.64
CA GLY A 62 1.43 1.31 -14.60
C GLY A 62 2.31 1.31 -13.35
N GLN A 63 2.87 2.47 -12.99
CA GLN A 63 3.69 2.62 -11.77
C GLN A 63 2.88 2.35 -10.50
N VAL A 64 1.65 2.88 -10.41
CA VAL A 64 0.77 2.66 -9.24
C VAL A 64 0.41 1.18 -9.12
N THR A 65 0.03 0.53 -10.21
CA THR A 65 -0.26 -0.91 -10.22
C THR A 65 0.95 -1.73 -9.76
N LYS A 66 2.15 -1.43 -10.29
CA LYS A 66 3.39 -2.10 -9.88
C LYS A 66 3.65 -1.95 -8.37
N LYS A 67 3.58 -0.73 -7.85
CA LYS A 67 3.78 -0.47 -6.41
C LYS A 67 2.73 -1.17 -5.55
N LYS A 68 1.47 -1.19 -5.98
CA LYS A 68 0.39 -1.90 -5.26
C LYS A 68 0.66 -3.40 -5.19
N ASN A 69 1.13 -4.01 -6.28
CA ASN A 69 1.48 -5.43 -6.29
C ASN A 69 2.69 -5.72 -5.40
N GLN A 70 3.70 -4.85 -5.41
CA GLN A 70 4.86 -4.97 -4.51
C GLN A 70 4.46 -4.86 -3.04
N LEU A 71 3.58 -3.93 -2.68
CA LEU A 71 3.07 -3.82 -1.31
C LEU A 71 2.37 -5.10 -0.86
N LYS A 72 1.50 -5.66 -1.70
CA LYS A 72 0.83 -6.94 -1.39
C LYS A 72 1.82 -8.10 -1.20
N GLN A 73 2.85 -8.17 -2.03
CA GLN A 73 3.90 -9.19 -1.87
C GLN A 73 4.65 -8.99 -0.56
N ASN A 74 5.04 -7.76 -0.24
CA ASN A 74 5.71 -7.46 1.02
C ASN A 74 4.84 -7.77 2.25
N GLU A 75 3.53 -7.53 2.19
CA GLU A 75 2.58 -7.87 3.26
C GLU A 75 2.49 -9.38 3.48
N LEU A 76 2.43 -10.16 2.39
CA LEU A 76 2.45 -11.63 2.46
C LEU A 76 3.78 -12.15 3.00
N ASP A 77 4.90 -11.67 2.46
CA ASP A 77 6.24 -12.05 2.91
C ASP A 77 6.45 -11.72 4.39
N PHE A 78 5.93 -10.57 4.85
CA PHE A 78 5.99 -10.18 6.25
C PHE A 78 5.14 -11.11 7.12
N ALA A 79 3.91 -11.42 6.73
CA ALA A 79 3.05 -12.34 7.46
C ALA A 79 3.67 -13.75 7.56
N THR A 80 4.24 -14.25 6.47
CA THR A 80 4.97 -15.52 6.46
C THR A 80 6.16 -15.49 7.40
N LYS A 81 7.01 -14.45 7.33
CA LYS A 81 8.17 -14.32 8.22
C LYS A 81 7.79 -14.25 9.70
N VAL A 82 6.72 -13.51 10.03
CA VAL A 82 6.22 -13.45 11.42
C VAL A 82 5.78 -14.83 11.90
N SER A 83 5.01 -15.56 11.08
CA SER A 83 4.61 -16.94 11.42
C SER A 83 5.81 -17.87 11.60
N GLU A 84 6.77 -17.83 10.68
CA GLU A 84 8.00 -18.64 10.75
C GLU A 84 8.82 -18.31 12.01
N TYR A 85 8.93 -17.03 12.36
CA TYR A 85 9.60 -16.61 13.59
C TYR A 85 8.87 -17.06 14.85
N GLU A 86 7.54 -16.96 14.89
CA GLU A 86 6.74 -17.45 16.01
C GLU A 86 6.91 -18.96 16.21
N ASP A 87 6.88 -19.73 15.12
CA ASP A 87 7.10 -21.18 15.16
C ASP A 87 8.51 -21.54 15.60
N THR A 88 9.52 -20.83 15.09
CA THR A 88 10.92 -21.02 15.50
C THR A 88 11.08 -20.72 16.99
N LEU A 89 10.53 -19.61 17.48
CA LEU A 89 10.57 -19.25 18.90
C LEU A 89 9.85 -20.27 19.77
N LYS A 90 8.71 -20.82 19.33
CA LYS A 90 8.01 -21.90 20.05
C LYS A 90 8.88 -23.14 20.16
N GLN A 91 9.54 -23.53 19.08
CA GLN A 91 10.45 -24.68 19.05
C GLN A 91 11.66 -24.47 19.97
N GLU A 92 12.34 -23.33 19.86
CA GLU A 92 13.50 -23.00 20.71
C GLU A 92 13.12 -22.95 22.19
N ARG A 93 11.99 -22.32 22.54
CA ARG A 93 11.47 -22.31 23.92
C ARG A 93 11.18 -23.72 24.41
N SER A 94 10.57 -24.57 23.57
CA SER A 94 10.30 -25.97 23.93
C SER A 94 11.58 -26.75 24.19
N LEU A 95 12.57 -26.64 23.31
CA LEU A 95 13.87 -27.30 23.48
C LEU A 95 14.55 -26.82 24.75
N PHE A 96 14.60 -25.51 24.98
CA PHE A 96 15.20 -24.91 26.16
C PHE A 96 14.52 -25.39 27.45
N VAL A 97 13.20 -25.28 27.54
CA VAL A 97 12.42 -25.71 28.71
C VAL A 97 12.59 -27.21 28.96
N ASN A 98 12.59 -28.03 27.91
CA ASN A 98 12.83 -29.48 28.02
C ASN A 98 14.22 -29.81 28.58
N ILE A 99 15.25 -29.05 28.19
CA ILE A 99 16.61 -29.22 28.73
C ILE A 99 16.62 -28.86 30.21
N ILE A 100 16.06 -27.71 30.58
CA ILE A 100 15.96 -27.26 31.98
C ILE A 100 15.20 -28.28 32.83
N ALA A 101 14.05 -28.77 32.35
CA ALA A 101 13.26 -29.78 33.05
C ALA A 101 14.05 -31.07 33.32
N LYS A 102 14.80 -31.57 32.33
CA LYS A 102 15.64 -32.77 32.48
C LYS A 102 16.75 -32.56 33.50
N VAL A 103 17.47 -31.45 33.42
CA VAL A 103 18.57 -31.13 34.34
C VAL A 103 18.04 -30.91 35.76
N TYR A 104 16.94 -30.17 35.91
CA TYR A 104 16.32 -29.90 37.21
C TYR A 104 15.80 -31.18 37.88
N LYS A 105 15.11 -32.06 37.12
CA LYS A 105 14.65 -33.36 37.61
C LYS A 105 15.81 -34.25 38.07
N PHE A 106 16.96 -34.18 37.39
CA PHE A 106 18.17 -34.89 37.81
C PHE A 106 18.79 -34.30 39.09
N ALA A 107 18.73 -32.98 39.27
CA ALA A 107 19.31 -32.29 40.42
C ALA A 107 18.41 -32.29 41.68
N GLN A 108 17.10 -32.43 41.54
CA GLN A 108 16.12 -32.44 42.64
C GLN A 108 16.45 -33.44 43.77
N PRO A 109 16.82 -34.71 43.48
CA PRO A 109 17.24 -35.67 44.50
C PRO A 109 18.48 -35.25 45.30
N PHE A 110 19.30 -34.34 44.75
CA PHE A 110 20.48 -33.78 45.41
C PHE A 110 20.16 -32.51 46.22
N GLY A 111 18.87 -32.22 46.45
CA GLY A 111 18.41 -31.12 47.30
C GLY A 111 18.27 -29.77 46.59
N LEU A 112 18.44 -29.71 45.27
CA LEU A 112 18.19 -28.48 44.51
C LEU A 112 16.68 -28.20 44.45
N LYS A 113 16.28 -27.05 45.01
CA LYS A 113 14.94 -26.49 44.88
C LYS A 113 15.06 -25.03 44.48
N ASP A 114 14.53 -24.68 43.31
CA ASP A 114 14.58 -23.32 42.79
C ASP A 114 13.17 -22.85 42.40
N PRO A 115 12.58 -21.90 43.15
CA PRO A 115 11.26 -21.36 42.87
C PRO A 115 11.10 -20.75 41.47
N TRP A 116 12.17 -20.21 40.90
CA TRP A 116 12.13 -19.61 39.56
C TRP A 116 12.02 -20.70 38.49
N ILE A 117 12.77 -21.80 38.62
CA ILE A 117 12.67 -22.93 37.69
C ILE A 117 11.29 -23.58 37.77
N GLU A 118 10.75 -23.77 38.98
CA GLU A 118 9.40 -24.33 39.17
C GLU A 118 8.31 -23.44 38.56
N THR A 119 8.43 -22.12 38.74
CA THR A 119 7.52 -21.14 38.13
C THR A 119 7.63 -21.18 36.60
N LEU A 120 8.84 -21.24 36.05
CA LEU A 120 9.08 -21.31 34.61
C LEU A 120 8.48 -22.58 33.98
N LEU A 121 8.67 -23.74 34.61
CA LEU A 121 8.09 -25.00 34.14
C LEU A 121 6.57 -25.01 34.21
N THR A 122 5.99 -24.46 35.28
CA THR A 122 4.53 -24.37 35.46
C THR A 122 3.89 -23.40 34.47
N GLN A 123 4.45 -22.19 34.33
CA GLN A 123 3.96 -21.22 33.35
C GLN A 123 4.08 -21.73 31.91
N TYR A 124 5.14 -22.49 31.60
CA TYR A 124 5.29 -23.09 30.28
C TYR A 124 4.25 -24.18 30.00
N SER A 125 3.91 -25.02 30.98
CA SER A 125 2.83 -26.01 30.80
C SER A 125 1.48 -25.34 30.60
N GLU A 126 1.16 -24.33 31.41
CA GLU A 126 -0.08 -23.55 31.27
C GLU A 126 -0.16 -22.85 29.90
N TYR A 127 0.95 -22.33 29.40
CA TYR A 127 1.02 -21.71 28.08
C TYR A 127 0.81 -22.72 26.94
N GLN A 128 1.32 -23.95 27.06
CA GLN A 128 1.06 -25.00 26.07
C GLN A 128 -0.39 -25.49 26.10
N ASP A 129 -1.02 -25.54 27.27
CA ASP A 129 -2.41 -25.99 27.41
C ASP A 129 -3.42 -24.93 26.92
N ALA A 130 -3.02 -23.65 26.86
CA ALA A 130 -3.85 -22.54 26.40
C ALA A 130 -3.68 -22.17 24.91
N ALA A 131 -2.68 -22.72 24.23
CA ALA A 131 -2.34 -22.46 22.82
C ALA A 131 -2.96 -23.48 21.86
#